data_AF-A0A0C3KT29-F1
#
_entry.id   AF-A0A0C3KT29-F1
#
_cell.length_a   1.000
_cell.length_b   1.000
_cell.length_c   1.000
_cell.angle_alpha   90.00
_cell.angle_beta   90.00
_cell.angle_gamma   90.00
#
_symmetry.space_group_name_H-M   'P 1'
#
loop_
_entity.id
_entity.type
_entity.pdbx_description
1 polymer ?
#
loop_
_entity_poly.entity_id
_entity_poly.type
_entity_poly.pdbx_seq_one_letter_code
_entity_poly.pdbx_strand_id
1 'polypeptide(L)'
;GKYEDADLAKILQDATEHSASAFKARGTPHVMRVIEWMAIEQNRAWGTCSLNAFRKFLGLRPYKTFEEWNPIPEIADAARRLYGHPDNLELYPGLQAEEAKPKRAGAGLCASFTMTRAILADAVALVRGDRFLTTDFTTFNLTAWGYNDAI
;
A
#
# COMPACT_ATOMS: atom_id res chain seq x y z
N GLY A 1 -35.30 -6.42 5.92
CA GLY A 1 -34.03 -5.81 6.34
C GLY A 1 -34.27 -4.96 7.56
N LYS A 2 -33.25 -4.69 8.38
CA LYS A 2 -33.36 -3.81 9.57
C LYS A 2 -33.01 -2.34 9.26
N TYR A 3 -32.62 -2.02 8.03
CA TYR A 3 -32.22 -0.69 7.57
C TYR A 3 -33.08 -0.28 6.38
N GLU A 4 -33.32 1.02 6.25
CA GLU A 4 -34.01 1.61 5.10
C GLU A 4 -33.09 1.61 3.87
N ASP A 5 -33.59 1.17 2.72
CA ASP A 5 -32.80 1.08 1.48
C ASP A 5 -32.24 2.44 1.03
N ALA A 6 -32.99 3.51 1.29
CA ALA A 6 -32.58 4.88 1.00
C ALA A 6 -31.31 5.28 1.77
N ASP A 7 -31.19 4.85 3.03
CA ASP A 7 -30.01 5.14 3.85
C ASP A 7 -28.79 4.38 3.34
N LEU A 8 -28.96 3.13 2.91
CA LEU A 8 -27.89 2.32 2.33
C LEU A 8 -27.39 2.92 1.01
N ALA A 9 -28.32 3.29 0.11
CA ALA A 9 -27.99 3.93 -1.15
C ALA A 9 -27.23 5.25 -0.94
N LYS A 10 -27.67 6.05 0.03
CA LYS A 10 -27.02 7.31 0.38
C LYS A 10 -25.57 7.10 0.85
N ILE A 11 -25.31 6.13 1.72
CA ILE A 11 -23.93 5.84 2.18
C ILE A 11 -23.01 5.49 1.01
N LEU A 12 -23.48 4.65 0.07
CA LEU A 12 -22.70 4.28 -1.11
C LEU A 12 -22.43 5.48 -2.00
N GLN A 13 -23.44 6.31 -2.23
CA GLN A 13 -23.31 7.52 -3.03
C GLN A 13 -22.30 8.49 -2.40
N ASP A 14 -22.51 8.85 -1.13
CA ASP A 14 -21.63 9.75 -0.39
C ASP A 14 -20.18 9.24 -0.38
N ALA A 15 -19.96 7.93 -0.20
CA ALA A 15 -18.62 7.34 -0.19
C ALA A 15 -17.92 7.39 -1.56
N THR A 16 -18.66 7.34 -2.67
CA THR A 16 -18.09 7.38 -4.03
C THR A 16 -17.91 8.79 -4.58
N GLU A 17 -18.67 9.76 -4.06
CA GLU A 17 -18.56 11.18 -4.46
C GLU A 17 -17.31 11.87 -3.88
N HIS A 18 -16.83 11.41 -2.72
CA HIS A 18 -15.67 11.99 -2.04
C HIS A 18 -14.36 11.30 -2.47
N SER A 19 -13.46 12.06 -3.09
CA SER A 19 -12.15 11.53 -3.49
C SER A 19 -11.25 11.25 -2.28
N ALA A 20 -10.65 10.07 -2.25
CA ALA A 20 -9.63 9.71 -1.27
C ALA A 20 -8.32 10.52 -1.47
N SER A 21 -7.55 10.67 -0.39
CA SER A 21 -6.25 11.35 -0.44
C SER A 21 -5.25 10.59 -1.33
N ALA A 22 -4.40 11.32 -2.03
CA ALA A 22 -3.32 10.73 -2.81
C ALA A 22 -2.16 10.25 -1.90
N PHE A 23 -1.48 9.18 -2.31
CA PHE A 23 -0.23 8.75 -1.69
C PHE A 23 0.84 9.84 -1.83
N LYS A 24 1.35 10.35 -0.70
CA LYS A 24 2.41 11.35 -0.65
C LYS A 24 2.93 11.53 0.78
N ALA A 25 4.15 12.03 0.89
CA ALA A 25 4.69 12.56 2.13
C ALA A 25 3.77 13.65 2.71
N ARG A 26 3.59 13.66 4.04
CA ARG A 26 2.67 14.56 4.75
C ARG A 26 1.22 14.47 4.25
N GLY A 27 0.79 13.31 3.75
CA GLY A 27 -0.58 13.05 3.29
C GLY A 27 -1.56 12.64 4.41
N THR A 28 -1.06 12.19 5.56
CA THR A 28 -1.87 11.74 6.69
C THR A 28 -2.48 12.92 7.46
N PRO A 29 -3.80 12.90 7.75
CA PRO A 29 -4.45 13.97 8.52
C PRO A 29 -3.97 13.98 9.98
N HIS A 30 -3.93 15.17 10.58
CA HIS A 30 -3.39 15.38 11.93
C HIS A 30 -4.07 14.51 13.00
N VAL A 31 -5.36 14.21 12.85
CA VAL A 31 -6.12 13.34 13.76
C VAL A 31 -5.56 11.92 13.83
N MET A 32 -4.90 11.43 12.77
CA MET A 32 -4.29 10.10 12.72
C MET A 32 -2.83 10.08 13.21
N ARG A 33 -2.29 11.19 13.71
CA ARG A 33 -0.88 11.27 14.17
C ARG A 33 -0.50 10.15 15.15
N VAL A 34 -1.37 9.85 16.12
CA VAL A 34 -1.10 8.81 17.12
C VAL A 34 -0.96 7.45 16.46
N ILE A 35 -1.76 7.17 15.42
CA ILE A 35 -1.74 5.91 14.67
C ILE A 35 -0.42 5.76 13.91
N GLU A 36 0.04 6.81 13.22
CA GLU A 36 1.35 6.81 12.53
C GLU A 36 2.50 6.53 13.50
N TRP A 37 2.44 7.12 14.70
CA TRP A 37 3.49 6.92 15.69
C TRP A 37 3.53 5.48 16.21
N MET A 38 2.36 4.91 16.52
CA MET A 38 2.24 3.50 16.91
C MET A 38 2.69 2.56 15.78
N ALA A 39 2.40 2.89 14.52
CA ALA A 39 2.83 2.08 13.39
C ALA A 39 4.36 2.02 13.24
N ILE A 40 5.05 3.16 13.47
CA ILE A 40 6.51 3.21 13.49
C ILE A 40 7.06 2.36 14.64
N GLU A 41 6.56 2.53 15.86
CA GLU A 41 6.99 1.74 17.02
C GLU A 41 6.73 0.23 16.82
N GLN A 42 5.60 -0.13 16.21
CA GLN A 42 5.27 -1.51 15.91
C GLN A 42 6.21 -2.13 14.85
N ASN A 43 6.59 -1.36 13.82
CA ASN A 43 7.59 -1.79 12.83
C ASN A 43 8.93 -2.11 13.51
N ARG A 44 9.39 -1.23 14.40
CA ARG A 44 10.61 -1.42 15.20
C ARG A 44 10.51 -2.66 16.07
N ALA A 45 9.40 -2.85 16.78
CA ALA A 45 9.18 -4.00 17.66
C ALA A 45 9.15 -5.33 16.88
N TRP A 46 8.63 -5.34 15.65
CA TRP A 46 8.67 -6.51 14.76
C TRP A 46 10.03 -6.73 14.10
N GLY A 47 11.00 -5.83 14.28
CA GLY A 47 12.31 -5.93 13.65
C GLY A 47 12.25 -5.85 12.13
N THR A 48 11.33 -5.04 11.59
CA THR A 48 11.21 -4.85 10.13
C THR A 48 12.51 -4.29 9.54
N CYS A 49 12.87 -4.71 8.34
CA CYS A 49 14.06 -4.25 7.65
C CYS A 49 14.01 -2.75 7.27
N SER A 50 15.11 -2.19 6.75
CA SER A 50 15.11 -0.84 6.19
C SER A 50 14.47 -0.81 4.79
N LEU A 51 14.09 0.38 4.32
CA LEU A 51 13.52 0.56 2.98
C LEU A 51 14.43 -0.02 1.89
N ASN A 52 15.74 0.26 1.96
CA ASN A 52 16.69 -0.22 0.94
C ASN A 52 16.89 -1.74 0.99
N ALA A 53 16.87 -2.36 2.17
CA ALA A 53 16.89 -3.81 2.30
C ALA A 53 15.64 -4.43 1.66
N PHE A 54 14.47 -3.85 1.90
CA PHE A 54 13.20 -4.30 1.30
C PHE A 54 13.19 -4.13 -0.22
N ARG A 55 13.68 -2.99 -0.73
CA ARG A 55 13.83 -2.76 -2.17
C ARG A 55 14.73 -3.83 -2.81
N LYS A 56 15.87 -4.13 -2.20
CA LYS A 56 16.78 -5.19 -2.68
C LYS A 56 16.08 -6.55 -2.72
N PHE A 57 15.32 -6.89 -1.68
CA PHE A 57 14.53 -8.12 -1.62
C PHE A 57 13.52 -8.21 -2.79
N LEU A 58 12.86 -7.12 -3.14
CA LEU A 58 11.93 -7.04 -4.27
C LEU A 58 12.60 -6.95 -5.65
N GLY A 59 13.94 -6.99 -5.71
CA GLY A 59 14.71 -6.82 -6.95
C GLY A 59 14.74 -5.38 -7.48
N LEU A 60 14.44 -4.40 -6.63
CA LEU A 60 14.50 -2.97 -6.93
C LEU A 60 15.86 -2.38 -6.58
N ARG A 61 16.26 -1.33 -7.31
CA ARG A 61 17.51 -0.60 -7.04
C ARG A 61 17.41 0.15 -5.71
N PRO A 62 18.33 -0.06 -4.74
CA PRO A 62 18.40 0.76 -3.53
C PRO A 62 18.62 2.24 -3.86
N TYR A 63 18.07 3.12 -3.04
CA TYR A 63 18.27 4.55 -3.15
C TYR A 63 19.65 4.94 -2.62
N LYS A 64 20.37 5.77 -3.38
CA LYS A 64 21.71 6.27 -3.03
C LYS A 64 21.66 7.63 -2.33
N THR A 65 20.61 8.41 -2.58
CA THR A 65 20.40 9.71 -1.92
C THR A 65 18.93 9.85 -1.50
N PHE A 66 18.65 10.77 -0.59
CA PHE A 66 17.28 11.04 -0.15
C PHE A 66 16.44 11.69 -1.26
N GLU A 67 17.07 12.41 -2.19
CA GLU A 67 16.43 13.02 -3.34
C GLU A 67 15.92 11.98 -4.35
N GLU A 68 16.62 10.84 -4.49
CA GLU A 68 16.11 9.73 -5.30
C GLU A 68 14.86 9.09 -4.68
N TRP A 69 14.75 9.13 -3.35
CA TRP A 69 13.60 8.58 -2.61
C TRP A 69 12.40 9.52 -2.63
N ASN A 70 12.62 10.81 -2.41
CA ASN A 70 11.60 11.84 -2.51
C ASN A 70 12.21 13.13 -3.11
N PRO A 71 11.66 13.65 -4.24
CA PRO A 71 12.21 14.82 -4.91
C PRO A 71 11.93 16.15 -4.19
N ILE A 72 11.08 16.17 -3.16
CA ILE A 72 10.74 17.38 -2.40
C ILE A 72 11.87 17.66 -1.38
N PRO A 73 12.63 18.77 -1.52
CA PRO A 73 13.80 19.03 -0.68
C PRO A 73 13.48 19.04 0.82
N GLU A 74 12.33 19.61 1.21
CA GLU A 74 11.92 19.65 2.62
C GLU A 74 11.74 18.26 3.25
N ILE A 75 11.29 17.28 2.45
CA ILE A 75 11.07 15.90 2.93
C ILE A 75 12.39 15.15 2.97
N ALA A 76 13.19 15.27 1.90
CA ALA A 76 14.52 14.68 1.81
C ALA A 76 15.43 15.18 2.95
N ASP A 77 15.42 16.48 3.23
CA ASP A 77 16.22 17.09 4.29
C ASP A 77 15.77 16.69 5.69
N ALA A 78 14.45 16.55 5.91
CA ALA A 78 13.94 16.04 7.18
C ALA A 78 14.44 14.61 7.44
N ALA A 79 14.36 13.73 6.43
CA ALA A 79 14.89 12.37 6.54
C ALA A 79 16.42 12.36 6.70
N ARG A 80 17.15 13.23 6.00
CA ARG A 80 18.60 13.38 6.13
C ARG A 80 19.03 13.72 7.55
N ARG A 81 18.33 14.65 8.20
CA ARG A 81 18.60 15.05 9.59
C ARG A 81 18.32 13.93 10.59
N LEU A 82 17.31 13.09 10.33
CA LEU A 82 16.89 12.01 11.23
C LEU A 82 17.73 10.74 11.05
N TYR A 83 18.00 10.33 9.81
CA TYR A 83 18.57 9.02 9.49
C TYR A 83 20.04 9.07 9.04
N GLY A 84 20.53 10.24 8.63
CA GLY A 84 21.91 10.46 8.15
C GLY A 84 22.21 9.84 6.77
N HIS A 85 21.83 8.58 6.55
CA HIS A 85 22.05 7.82 5.32
C HIS A 85 20.77 7.11 4.84
N PRO A 86 20.49 7.02 3.52
CA PRO A 86 19.28 6.36 3.01
C PRO A 86 19.12 4.88 3.41
N ASP A 87 20.22 4.16 3.67
CA ASP A 87 20.16 2.76 4.14
C ASP A 87 19.57 2.62 5.55
N ASN A 88 19.59 3.70 6.35
CA ASN A 88 19.04 3.73 7.70
C ASN A 88 17.54 4.08 7.70
N LEU A 89 16.97 4.42 6.54
CA LEU A 89 15.57 4.80 6.43
C LEU A 89 14.67 3.59 6.75
N GLU A 90 13.86 3.72 7.81
CA GLU A 90 12.94 2.66 8.24
C GLU A 90 11.87 2.38 7.18
N LEU A 91 11.39 1.14 7.15
CA LEU A 91 10.45 0.68 6.13
C LEU A 91 9.14 1.48 6.10
N TYR A 92 8.45 1.61 7.24
CA TYR A 92 7.17 2.30 7.30
C TYR A 92 7.23 3.77 6.84
N PRO A 93 8.02 4.67 7.45
CA PRO A 93 8.12 6.05 6.98
C PRO A 93 8.73 6.14 5.57
N GLY A 94 9.63 5.22 5.23
CA GLY A 94 10.20 5.08 3.90
C GLY A 94 9.13 4.85 2.84
N LEU A 95 8.17 3.94 3.07
CA LEU A 95 7.06 3.67 2.16
C LEU A 95 6.05 4.82 2.10
N GLN A 96 5.70 5.42 3.25
CA GLN A 96 4.69 6.49 3.31
C GLN A 96 5.13 7.77 2.59
N ALA A 97 6.42 8.09 2.63
CA ALA A 97 6.97 9.29 2.02
C ALA A 97 7.76 9.03 0.73
N GLU A 98 7.79 7.81 0.20
CA GLU A 98 8.37 7.55 -1.13
C GLU A 98 7.57 8.28 -2.22
N GLU A 99 8.26 8.76 -3.25
CA GLU A 99 7.61 9.38 -4.40
C GLU A 99 6.59 8.42 -5.05
N ALA A 100 5.36 8.91 -5.17
CA ALA A 100 4.30 8.20 -5.88
C ALA A 100 4.58 8.14 -7.38
N LYS A 101 4.24 7.03 -8.03
CA LYS A 101 4.34 6.94 -9.51
C LYS A 101 3.50 8.06 -10.16
N PRO A 102 3.98 8.65 -11.27
CA PRO A 102 3.22 9.67 -11.98
C PRO A 102 1.88 9.10 -12.47
N LYS A 103 0.82 9.88 -12.30
CA LYS A 103 -0.51 9.56 -12.83
C LYS A 103 -0.43 9.52 -14.36
N ARG A 104 -0.96 8.47 -14.97
CA ARG A 104 -1.09 8.30 -16.43
C ARG A 104 -2.45 7.70 -16.73
N ALA A 105 -2.96 7.90 -17.95
CA ALA A 105 -4.18 7.23 -18.39
C ALA A 105 -4.04 5.71 -18.21
N GLY A 106 -5.00 5.07 -17.54
CA GLY A 106 -4.95 3.64 -17.20
C GLY A 106 -4.20 3.29 -15.90
N ALA A 107 -3.64 4.26 -15.16
CA ALA A 107 -3.01 4.01 -13.87
C ALA A 107 -4.07 3.92 -12.75
N GLY A 108 -4.46 2.70 -12.37
CA GLY A 108 -5.45 2.46 -11.30
C GLY A 108 -4.92 2.72 -9.87
N LEU A 109 -3.68 2.29 -9.57
CA LEU A 109 -3.04 2.51 -8.27
C LEU A 109 -1.77 3.36 -8.42
N CYS A 110 -1.86 4.61 -7.95
CA CYS A 110 -0.78 5.60 -7.99
C CYS A 110 0.03 5.63 -6.67
N ALA A 111 0.37 4.45 -6.15
CA ALA A 111 1.32 4.32 -5.04
C ALA A 111 2.77 4.44 -5.54
N SER A 112 3.73 4.43 -4.62
CA SER A 112 5.16 4.39 -4.94
C SER A 112 5.56 3.06 -5.61
N PHE A 113 6.75 3.02 -6.22
CA PHE A 113 7.24 1.82 -6.89
C PHE A 113 7.44 0.64 -5.92
N THR A 114 8.03 0.88 -4.75
CA THR A 114 8.25 -0.18 -3.75
C THR A 114 6.91 -0.74 -3.27
N MET A 115 5.98 0.14 -2.89
CA MET A 115 4.66 -0.26 -2.40
C MET A 115 3.85 -1.01 -3.47
N THR A 116 3.82 -0.52 -4.71
CA THR A 116 3.12 -1.20 -5.80
C THR A 116 3.69 -2.60 -6.05
N ARG A 117 5.02 -2.73 -6.08
CA ARG A 117 5.67 -4.02 -6.35
C ARG A 117 5.36 -5.03 -5.24
N ALA A 118 5.40 -4.59 -3.98
CA ALA A 118 5.04 -5.40 -2.82
C ALA A 118 3.57 -5.87 -2.88
N ILE A 119 2.63 -4.93 -3.09
CA ILE A 119 1.19 -5.25 -3.19
C ILE A 119 0.92 -6.25 -4.32
N LEU A 120 1.54 -6.05 -5.50
CA LEU A 120 1.33 -6.96 -6.62
C LEU A 120 1.90 -8.35 -6.34
N ALA A 121 3.08 -8.44 -5.72
CA ALA A 121 3.68 -9.73 -5.35
C ALA A 121 2.80 -10.47 -4.33
N ASP A 122 2.29 -9.75 -3.33
CA ASP A 122 1.41 -10.28 -2.30
C ASP A 122 0.05 -10.72 -2.89
N ALA A 123 -0.57 -9.91 -3.75
CA ALA A 123 -1.82 -10.27 -4.43
C ALA A 123 -1.68 -11.56 -5.26
N VAL A 124 -0.54 -11.72 -5.96
CA VAL A 124 -0.25 -12.96 -6.69
C VAL A 124 -0.07 -14.14 -5.73
N ALA A 125 0.61 -13.94 -4.61
CA ALA A 125 0.80 -14.98 -3.59
C ALA A 125 -0.53 -15.39 -2.93
N LEU A 126 -1.42 -14.44 -2.65
CA LEU A 126 -2.76 -14.68 -2.10
C LEU A 126 -3.60 -15.54 -3.05
N VAL A 127 -3.66 -15.19 -4.34
CA VAL A 127 -4.45 -15.95 -5.31
C VAL A 127 -3.84 -17.33 -5.59
N ARG A 128 -2.51 -17.40 -5.78
CA ARG A 128 -1.84 -18.66 -6.13
C ARG A 128 -1.63 -19.59 -4.94
N GLY A 129 -1.60 -19.05 -3.73
CA GLY A 129 -1.44 -19.81 -2.49
C GLY A 129 -2.76 -20.35 -1.94
N ASP A 130 -3.90 -19.85 -2.42
CA ASP A 130 -5.20 -20.33 -1.98
C ASP A 130 -5.67 -21.52 -2.82
N ARG A 131 -5.88 -22.66 -2.15
CA ARG A 131 -6.43 -23.87 -2.79
C ARG A 131 -7.79 -23.60 -3.42
N PHE A 132 -8.62 -22.76 -2.82
CA PHE A 132 -9.97 -22.46 -3.29
C PHE A 132 -9.98 -21.62 -4.57
N LEU A 133 -8.90 -20.90 -4.86
CA LEU A 133 -8.71 -20.13 -6.09
C LEU A 133 -7.84 -20.85 -7.12
N THR A 134 -7.36 -22.07 -6.80
CA THR A 134 -6.48 -22.86 -7.65
C THR A 134 -6.99 -24.29 -7.81
N THR A 135 -6.51 -25.23 -7.00
CA THR A 135 -6.78 -26.67 -7.18
C THR A 135 -8.24 -27.07 -6.93
N ASP A 136 -8.89 -26.38 -6.00
CA ASP A 136 -10.23 -26.73 -5.53
C ASP A 136 -11.31 -25.88 -6.20
N PHE A 137 -10.93 -24.94 -7.08
CA PHE A 137 -11.83 -24.14 -7.90
C PHE A 137 -12.43 -25.01 -9.02
N THR A 138 -13.40 -25.85 -8.65
CA THR A 138 -14.01 -26.86 -9.53
C THR A 138 -15.52 -26.90 -9.36
N THR A 139 -16.24 -27.38 -10.38
CA THR A 139 -17.70 -27.57 -10.34
C THR A 139 -18.14 -28.57 -9.28
N PHE A 140 -17.28 -29.52 -8.88
CA PHE A 140 -17.58 -30.45 -7.79
C PHE A 140 -17.67 -29.73 -6.44
N ASN A 141 -16.74 -28.81 -6.15
CA ASN A 141 -16.71 -28.08 -4.88
C ASN A 141 -17.63 -26.86 -4.86
N LEU A 142 -17.82 -26.17 -5.99
CA LEU A 142 -18.61 -24.94 -6.10
C LEU A 142 -20.02 -25.13 -6.64
N THR A 143 -20.40 -26.36 -7.01
CA THR A 143 -21.54 -26.68 -7.90
C THR A 143 -21.38 -26.11 -9.31
N ALA A 144 -22.12 -26.63 -10.29
CA ALA A 144 -22.08 -26.09 -11.65
C ALA A 144 -22.58 -24.62 -11.71
N TRP A 145 -23.59 -24.27 -10.91
CA TRP A 145 -24.11 -22.91 -10.84
C TRP A 145 -23.10 -21.95 -10.21
N GLY A 146 -22.57 -22.29 -9.02
CA GLY A 146 -21.61 -21.44 -8.32
C GLY A 146 -20.27 -21.31 -9.03
N TYR A 147 -19.81 -22.35 -9.74
CA TYR A 147 -18.65 -22.23 -10.63
C TYR A 147 -18.93 -21.22 -11.75
N ASN A 148 -20.06 -21.33 -12.45
CA ASN A 148 -20.41 -20.44 -13.56
C ASN A 148 -20.64 -18.97 -13.14
N ASP A 149 -21.10 -18.72 -11.92
CA ASP A 149 -21.28 -17.36 -11.39
C ASP A 149 -19.94 -16.68 -11.02
N ALA A 150 -18.91 -17.49 -10.74
CA ALA A 150 -17.61 -17.03 -10.25
C ALA A 150 -16.51 -16.86 -11.33
N ILE A 151 -16.76 -17.26 -12.58
CA ILE A 151 -15.87 -17.06 -13.74
C ILE A 151 -16.34 -15.90 -14.60
#